data_AF-E0WV14-F1
#
_entry.id   AF-E0WV14-F1
#
_cell.length_a   1.000
_cell.length_b   1.000
_cell.length_c   1.000
_cell.angle_alpha   90.00
_cell.angle_beta   90.00
_cell.angle_gamma   90.00
#
_symmetry.space_group_name_H-M   'P 1'
#
loop_
_entity.id
_entity.type
_entity.pdbx_description
1 polymer ?
#
loop_
_entity_poly.entity_id
_entity_poly.type
_entity_poly.pdbx_seq_one_letter_code
_entity_poly.pdbx_strand_id
1 'polypeptide(L)'
;MKTPSQKSVLWVGSSKKDLQLLPDEVQDVFGYALHLAQSGEKHPDAKPLKGFGGARVLEVVENYATNAYRAVYTVRFDTAVYVLHVFQKKSNSGIATPKPDVEKIRERLKIAEKEAEMTPNIEISSGNIYADLEMPDAETRQLKAQLASKITDIIKHKRMTQTEAARLLGMTQPKLSHLLRGQFRGISETKMLECLTLLGRDVQIVIGKSRRTPKAGSLNVIFS
;
A
#
# COMPACT_ATOMS: atom_id res chain seq x y z
N MET A 1 -1.88 -22.76 -10.40
CA MET A 1 -2.91 -21.70 -10.31
C MET A 1 -2.32 -20.47 -10.98
N LYS A 2 -3.05 -19.77 -11.86
CA LYS A 2 -2.57 -18.50 -12.45
C LYS A 2 -2.45 -17.50 -11.30
N THR A 3 -1.26 -16.95 -11.07
CA THR A 3 -1.11 -15.78 -10.19
C THR A 3 -2.07 -14.71 -10.72
N PRO A 4 -3.02 -14.19 -9.91
CA PRO A 4 -3.86 -13.10 -10.37
C PRO A 4 -2.94 -11.98 -10.86
N SER A 5 -3.16 -11.50 -12.10
CA SER A 5 -2.41 -10.36 -12.61
C SER A 5 -2.69 -9.18 -11.69
N GLN A 6 -1.64 -8.68 -11.03
CA GLN A 6 -1.71 -7.55 -10.13
C GLN A 6 -2.41 -6.37 -10.82
N LYS A 7 -3.36 -5.72 -10.15
CA LYS A 7 -4.05 -4.56 -10.72
C LYS A 7 -3.06 -3.42 -10.94
N SER A 8 -3.19 -2.71 -12.06
CA SER A 8 -2.43 -1.48 -12.29
C SER A 8 -2.89 -0.40 -11.32
N VAL A 9 -1.97 0.42 -10.81
CA VAL A 9 -2.34 1.67 -10.12
C VAL A 9 -2.36 2.81 -11.14
N LEU A 10 -3.46 3.53 -11.18
CA LEU A 10 -3.70 4.64 -12.09
C LEU A 10 -3.93 5.93 -11.30
N TRP A 11 -3.15 6.95 -11.60
CA TRP A 11 -3.17 8.22 -10.86
C TRP A 11 -4.12 9.22 -11.52
N VAL A 12 -5.19 9.62 -10.83
CA VAL A 12 -6.15 10.60 -11.37
C VAL A 12 -5.75 12.02 -10.97
N GLY A 13 -5.57 12.89 -11.97
CA GLY A 13 -5.20 14.29 -11.77
C GLY A 13 -3.89 14.45 -10.99
N SER A 14 -3.87 15.34 -9.99
CA SER A 14 -2.68 15.62 -9.18
C SER A 14 -2.35 14.56 -8.11
N SER A 15 -3.12 13.47 -8.01
CA SER A 15 -3.03 12.53 -6.87
C SER A 15 -1.64 11.95 -6.63
N LYS A 16 -0.86 11.65 -7.69
CA LYS A 16 0.53 11.20 -7.58
C LYS A 16 1.41 12.27 -6.95
N LYS A 17 1.40 13.47 -7.53
CA LYS A 17 2.18 14.61 -7.05
C LYS A 17 1.81 15.00 -5.62
N ASP A 18 0.52 14.95 -5.29
CA ASP A 18 0.03 15.25 -3.95
C ASP A 18 0.57 14.23 -2.92
N LEU A 19 0.71 12.95 -3.30
CA LEU A 19 1.33 11.92 -2.46
C LEU A 19 2.84 12.12 -2.30
N GLN A 20 3.55 12.43 -3.37
CA GLN A 20 5.00 12.70 -3.35
C GLN A 20 5.39 13.88 -2.45
N LEU A 21 4.47 14.81 -2.20
CA LEU A 21 4.70 15.98 -1.35
C LEU A 21 4.39 15.73 0.15
N LEU A 22 3.90 14.55 0.52
CA LEU A 22 3.61 14.21 1.92
C LEU A 22 4.88 13.81 2.69
N PRO A 23 4.87 13.83 4.03
CA PRO A 23 5.95 13.26 4.82
C PRO A 23 6.20 11.79 4.48
N ASP A 24 7.46 11.34 4.49
CA ASP A 24 7.82 9.98 4.08
C ASP A 24 7.12 8.88 4.89
N GLU A 25 6.78 9.12 6.15
CA GLU A 25 5.99 8.22 7.00
C GLU A 25 4.57 8.03 6.49
N VAL A 26 3.97 9.11 5.97
CA VAL A 26 2.64 9.06 5.38
C VAL A 26 2.70 8.39 4.00
N GLN A 27 3.76 8.67 3.22
CA GLN A 27 4.00 8.01 1.94
C GLN A 27 4.14 6.49 2.10
N ASP A 28 4.80 6.02 3.17
CA ASP A 28 4.94 4.59 3.45
C ASP A 28 3.60 3.89 3.64
N VAL A 29 2.74 4.46 4.50
CA VAL A 29 1.42 3.90 4.81
C VAL A 29 0.53 3.89 3.58
N PHE A 30 0.48 5.00 2.83
CA PHE A 30 -0.36 5.09 1.64
C PHE A 30 0.19 4.25 0.49
N GLY A 31 1.50 4.22 0.28
CA GLY A 31 2.15 3.34 -0.68
C GLY A 31 1.87 1.87 -0.40
N TYR A 32 1.94 1.47 0.87
CA TYR A 32 1.60 0.11 1.29
C TYR A 32 0.11 -0.21 1.09
N ALA A 33 -0.78 0.73 1.40
CA ALA A 33 -2.21 0.54 1.15
C ALA A 33 -2.53 0.35 -0.33
N LEU A 34 -1.86 1.09 -1.22
CA LEU A 34 -2.00 0.92 -2.67
C LEU A 34 -1.41 -0.42 -3.12
N HIS A 35 -0.23 -0.80 -2.62
CA HIS A 35 0.36 -2.12 -2.88
C HIS A 35 -0.61 -3.27 -2.52
N LEU A 36 -1.23 -3.23 -1.34
CA LEU A 36 -2.24 -4.22 -0.95
C LEU A 36 -3.44 -4.21 -1.90
N ALA A 37 -3.96 -3.04 -2.24
CA ALA A 37 -5.11 -2.91 -3.14
C ALA A 37 -4.83 -3.50 -4.53
N GLN A 38 -3.59 -3.39 -5.02
CA GLN A 38 -3.18 -3.98 -6.30
C GLN A 38 -3.25 -5.51 -6.29
N SER A 39 -2.96 -6.13 -5.15
CA SER A 39 -3.05 -7.58 -4.94
C SER A 39 -4.47 -8.04 -4.59
N GLY A 40 -5.46 -7.14 -4.59
CA GLY A 40 -6.83 -7.45 -4.16
C GLY A 40 -7.02 -7.50 -2.65
N GLU A 41 -5.97 -7.21 -1.88
CA GLU A 41 -5.99 -7.13 -0.43
C GLU A 41 -6.48 -5.77 0.06
N LYS A 42 -6.81 -5.70 1.35
CA LYS A 42 -7.31 -4.48 1.98
C LYS A 42 -6.41 -4.08 3.15
N HIS A 43 -5.94 -2.83 3.12
CA HIS A 43 -5.21 -2.23 4.23
C HIS A 43 -6.05 -2.25 5.53
N PRO A 44 -5.46 -2.55 6.71
CA PRO A 44 -6.22 -2.66 7.97
C PRO A 44 -7.06 -1.42 8.30
N ASP A 45 -6.53 -0.23 8.02
CA ASP A 45 -7.21 1.04 8.29
C ASP A 45 -8.03 1.56 7.09
N ALA A 46 -8.08 0.82 5.97
CA ALA A 46 -8.94 1.21 4.85
C ALA A 46 -10.42 1.03 5.20
N LYS A 47 -11.22 2.05 4.93
CA LYS A 47 -12.67 2.02 5.17
C LYS A 47 -13.45 2.58 3.98
N PRO A 48 -14.67 2.08 3.70
CA PRO A 48 -15.52 2.67 2.69
C PRO A 48 -15.79 4.14 2.97
N LEU A 49 -15.58 4.99 1.96
CA LEU A 49 -15.90 6.41 2.06
C LEU A 49 -17.43 6.60 1.97
N LYS A 50 -18.00 7.26 2.98
CA LYS A 50 -19.45 7.51 3.04
C LYS A 50 -19.93 8.31 1.82
N GLY A 51 -21.07 7.92 1.26
CA GLY A 51 -21.65 8.57 0.08
C GLY A 51 -21.19 8.01 -1.28
N PHE A 52 -20.40 6.92 -1.28
CA PHE A 52 -19.84 6.27 -2.48
C PHE A 52 -20.09 4.74 -2.54
N GLY A 53 -21.15 4.23 -1.90
CA GLY A 53 -21.36 2.79 -1.66
C GLY A 53 -21.31 1.87 -2.89
N GLY A 54 -21.79 2.32 -4.05
CA GLY A 54 -21.75 1.54 -5.31
C GLY A 54 -20.41 1.60 -6.06
N ALA A 55 -19.53 2.53 -5.69
CA ALA A 55 -18.28 2.80 -6.38
C ALA A 55 -17.05 2.17 -5.69
N ARG A 56 -17.24 1.43 -4.59
CA ARG A 56 -16.17 0.80 -3.79
C ARG A 56 -14.99 1.76 -3.52
N VAL A 57 -15.29 3.01 -3.22
CA VAL A 57 -14.30 4.02 -2.86
C VAL A 57 -13.87 3.79 -1.42
N LEU A 58 -12.58 3.60 -1.23
CA LEU A 58 -11.94 3.39 0.07
C LEU A 58 -11.11 4.62 0.44
N GLU A 59 -11.06 4.93 1.73
CA GLU A 59 -10.13 5.89 2.30
C GLU A 59 -9.22 5.21 3.33
N VAL A 60 -7.93 5.58 3.29
CA VAL A 60 -6.96 5.29 4.36
C VAL A 60 -6.59 6.62 5.00
N VAL A 61 -6.54 6.64 6.32
CA VAL A 61 -6.22 7.82 7.12
C VAL A 61 -4.92 7.55 7.86
N GLU A 62 -3.98 8.48 7.79
CA GLU A 62 -2.74 8.43 8.55
C GLU A 62 -2.54 9.74 9.29
N ASN A 63 -2.23 9.67 10.58
CA ASN A 63 -1.91 10.85 11.38
C ASN A 63 -0.40 10.94 11.53
N TYR A 64 0.16 12.10 11.21
CA TYR A 64 1.58 12.37 11.40
C TYR A 64 1.77 13.74 12.03
N ALA A 65 2.57 13.78 13.10
CA ALA A 65 2.66 14.90 14.01
C ALA A 65 1.27 15.36 14.49
N THR A 66 0.84 16.56 14.13
CA THR A 66 -0.46 17.15 14.50
C THR A 66 -1.48 17.15 13.36
N ASN A 67 -1.15 16.52 12.22
CA ASN A 67 -1.94 16.57 11.00
C ASN A 67 -2.53 15.20 10.65
N ALA A 68 -3.74 15.21 10.08
CA ALA A 68 -4.38 14.03 9.52
C ALA A 68 -4.32 14.07 7.99
N TYR A 69 -3.79 13.02 7.38
CA TYR A 69 -3.66 12.84 5.94
C TYR A 69 -4.62 11.76 5.47
N ARG A 70 -5.03 11.83 4.21
CA ARG A 70 -5.90 10.81 3.59
C ARG A 70 -5.44 10.47 2.19
N ALA A 71 -5.51 9.19 1.86
CA ALA A 71 -5.50 8.69 0.50
C ALA A 71 -6.84 8.03 0.19
N VAL A 72 -7.43 8.39 -0.95
CA VAL A 72 -8.73 7.90 -1.41
C VAL A 72 -8.55 7.26 -2.78
N TYR A 73 -9.01 6.02 -2.92
CA TYR A 73 -8.89 5.24 -4.15
C TYR A 73 -10.13 4.37 -4.36
N THR A 74 -10.36 3.91 -5.59
CA THR A 74 -11.41 2.93 -5.91
C THR A 74 -10.80 1.63 -6.42
N VAL A 75 -11.38 0.52 -5.95
CA VAL A 75 -11.03 -0.86 -6.35
C VAL A 75 -12.14 -1.52 -7.17
N ARG A 76 -13.12 -0.74 -7.65
CA ARG A 76 -14.29 -1.23 -8.38
C ARG A 76 -13.93 -1.92 -9.70
N PHE A 77 -12.82 -1.56 -10.32
CA PHE A 77 -12.42 -2.08 -11.63
C PHE A 77 -11.55 -3.33 -11.49
N ASP A 78 -11.77 -4.31 -12.36
CA ASP A 78 -11.12 -5.62 -12.24
C ASP A 78 -9.61 -5.56 -12.50
N THR A 79 -9.16 -4.65 -13.37
CA THR A 79 -7.76 -4.56 -13.81
C THR A 79 -6.99 -3.41 -13.19
N ALA A 80 -7.66 -2.47 -12.50
CA ALA A 80 -7.02 -1.24 -12.03
C ALA A 80 -7.54 -0.76 -10.67
N VAL A 81 -6.63 -0.12 -9.93
CA VAL A 81 -6.90 0.70 -8.75
C VAL A 81 -6.69 2.15 -9.15
N TYR A 82 -7.73 2.98 -9.06
CA TYR A 82 -7.61 4.41 -9.36
C TYR A 82 -7.40 5.20 -8.08
N VAL A 83 -6.29 5.93 -7.99
CA VAL A 83 -6.03 6.88 -6.89
C VAL A 83 -6.73 8.18 -7.22
N LEU A 84 -7.77 8.49 -6.45
CA LEU A 84 -8.66 9.61 -6.71
C LEU A 84 -8.13 10.88 -6.04
N HIS A 85 -7.72 10.83 -4.78
CA HIS A 85 -7.28 12.04 -4.08
C HIS A 85 -6.37 11.70 -2.92
N VAL A 86 -5.34 12.54 -2.73
CA VAL A 86 -4.41 12.46 -1.62
C VAL A 86 -4.27 13.86 -1.05
N PHE A 87 -4.47 14.03 0.26
CA PHE A 87 -4.50 15.37 0.87
C PHE A 87 -4.26 15.35 2.38
N GLN A 88 -3.76 16.48 2.88
CA GLN A 88 -3.80 16.82 4.30
C GLN A 88 -5.14 17.48 4.63
N LYS A 89 -5.82 17.00 5.68
CA LYS A 89 -7.02 17.65 6.19
C LYS A 89 -6.63 18.98 6.86
N LYS A 90 -7.21 20.09 6.39
CA LYS A 90 -6.92 21.44 6.91
C LYS A 90 -7.50 21.72 8.30
N SER A 91 -8.57 21.02 8.68
CA SER A 91 -9.17 21.13 10.02
C SER A 91 -8.85 19.87 10.83
N ASN A 92 -8.33 20.06 12.04
CA ASN A 92 -8.14 18.97 12.98
C ASN A 92 -9.43 18.59 13.73
N SER A 93 -10.54 19.31 13.50
CA SER A 93 -11.84 19.01 14.10
C SER A 93 -12.73 18.15 13.17
N GLY A 94 -13.41 17.17 13.78
CA GLY A 94 -14.35 16.27 13.11
C GLY A 94 -13.72 15.09 12.37
N ILE A 95 -14.46 13.98 12.25
CA ILE A 95 -13.99 12.74 11.58
C ILE A 95 -14.29 12.77 10.07
N ALA A 96 -15.24 13.61 9.63
CA ALA A 96 -15.67 13.68 8.25
C ALA A 96 -14.62 14.32 7.32
N THR A 97 -14.59 13.84 6.07
CA THR A 97 -13.86 14.46 4.95
C THR A 97 -14.54 15.78 4.56
N PRO A 98 -13.80 16.89 4.40
CA PRO A 98 -14.39 18.18 4.02
C PRO A 98 -15.15 18.12 2.68
N LYS A 99 -16.21 18.93 2.55
CA LYS A 99 -17.07 18.96 1.35
C LYS A 99 -16.28 19.21 0.05
N PRO A 100 -15.31 20.16 -0.02
CA PRO A 100 -14.53 20.36 -1.24
C PRO A 100 -13.73 19.13 -1.66
N ASP A 101 -13.18 18.38 -0.71
CA ASP A 101 -12.45 17.13 -1.00
C ASP A 101 -13.40 16.04 -1.50
N VAL A 102 -14.60 15.93 -0.92
CA VAL A 102 -15.64 14.99 -1.38
C VAL A 102 -16.08 15.30 -2.81
N GLU A 103 -16.26 16.57 -3.16
CA GLU A 103 -16.61 17.01 -4.52
C GLU A 103 -15.51 16.66 -5.51
N LYS A 104 -14.25 16.97 -5.17
CA LYS A 104 -13.08 16.60 -5.99
C LYS A 104 -12.98 15.08 -6.21
N ILE A 105 -13.26 14.28 -5.18
CA ILE A 105 -13.29 12.80 -5.30
C ILE A 105 -14.40 12.34 -6.25
N ARG A 106 -15.60 12.95 -6.19
CA ARG A 106 -16.70 12.64 -7.15
C ARG A 106 -16.32 12.97 -8.58
N GLU A 107 -15.71 14.13 -8.82
CA GLU A 107 -15.26 14.53 -10.15
C GLU A 107 -14.23 13.57 -10.71
N ARG A 108 -13.21 13.23 -9.92
CA ARG A 108 -12.15 12.30 -10.31
C ARG A 108 -12.64 10.86 -10.48
N LEU A 109 -13.65 10.45 -9.74
CA LEU A 109 -14.30 9.16 -9.94
C LEU A 109 -14.99 9.08 -11.31
N LYS A 110 -15.67 10.15 -11.75
CA LYS A 110 -16.28 10.19 -13.10
C LYS A 110 -15.22 10.08 -14.20
N ILE A 111 -14.05 10.69 -13.99
CA ILE A 111 -12.90 10.54 -14.91
C ILE A 111 -12.48 9.07 -14.95
N ALA A 112 -12.28 8.43 -13.79
CA ALA A 112 -11.92 7.01 -13.73
C ALA A 112 -12.96 6.09 -14.39
N GLU A 113 -14.26 6.37 -14.23
CA GLU A 113 -15.35 5.61 -14.86
C GLU A 113 -15.31 5.74 -16.39
N LYS A 114 -15.20 6.96 -16.91
CA LYS A 114 -15.09 7.20 -18.36
C LYS A 114 -13.85 6.55 -18.97
N GLU A 115 -12.74 6.60 -18.25
CA GLU A 115 -11.46 6.04 -18.71
C GLU A 115 -11.41 4.53 -18.59
N ALA A 116 -12.16 3.91 -17.66
CA ALA A 116 -12.30 2.46 -17.65
C ALA A 116 -13.08 1.92 -18.87
N GLU A 117 -13.88 2.77 -19.52
CA GLU A 117 -14.64 2.48 -20.74
C GLU A 117 -13.83 2.75 -22.03
N MET A 118 -12.67 3.44 -21.96
CA MET A 118 -11.83 3.82 -23.11
C MET A 118 -10.36 3.40 -22.88
N THR A 119 -9.50 3.41 -23.90
CA THR A 119 -8.03 3.20 -23.70
C THR A 119 -7.36 4.50 -23.22
N PRO A 120 -6.81 4.59 -21.98
CA PRO A 120 -6.54 5.89 -21.33
C PRO A 120 -5.27 6.65 -21.74
N ASN A 121 -5.31 7.97 -21.49
CA ASN A 121 -4.14 8.86 -21.31
C ASN A 121 -3.90 9.12 -19.80
N ILE A 122 -3.94 8.07 -18.98
CA ILE A 122 -3.66 8.13 -17.53
C ILE A 122 -2.29 7.52 -17.27
N GLU A 123 -1.56 8.14 -16.35
CA GLU A 123 -0.27 7.62 -15.89
C GLU A 123 -0.44 6.26 -15.18
N ILE A 124 0.20 5.24 -15.76
CA ILE A 124 0.21 3.86 -15.27
C ILE A 124 1.41 3.65 -14.34
N SER A 125 1.17 3.06 -13.17
CA SER A 125 2.20 2.63 -12.23
C SER A 125 3.17 1.62 -12.84
N SER A 126 4.45 1.71 -12.48
CA SER A 126 5.50 0.74 -12.85
C SER A 126 5.32 -0.64 -12.19
N GLY A 127 4.38 -0.78 -11.26
CA GLY A 127 4.23 -1.97 -10.40
C GLY A 127 5.03 -1.89 -9.09
N ASN A 128 5.93 -0.91 -8.97
CA ASN A 128 6.56 -0.51 -7.71
C ASN A 128 6.08 0.90 -7.35
N ILE A 129 5.11 0.99 -6.43
CA ILE A 129 4.52 2.25 -6.01
C ILE A 129 5.58 3.21 -5.47
N TYR A 130 6.57 2.71 -4.73
CA TYR A 130 7.63 3.54 -4.18
C TYR A 130 8.58 4.08 -5.26
N ALA A 131 8.78 3.34 -6.36
CA ALA A 131 9.55 3.83 -7.50
C ALA A 131 8.78 4.92 -8.25
N ASP A 132 7.46 4.75 -8.40
CA ASP A 132 6.60 5.78 -8.99
C ASP A 132 6.64 7.07 -8.18
N LEU A 133 6.76 6.95 -6.85
CA LEU A 133 6.92 8.09 -5.93
C LEU A 133 8.33 8.69 -5.93
N GLU A 134 9.24 8.19 -6.77
CA GLU A 134 10.63 8.68 -6.91
C GLU A 134 11.43 8.58 -5.60
N MET A 135 11.12 7.57 -4.78
CA MET A 135 11.83 7.35 -3.53
C MET A 135 13.19 6.69 -3.77
N PRO A 136 14.28 7.20 -3.15
CA PRO A 136 15.63 6.67 -3.38
C PRO A 136 15.79 5.21 -2.91
N ASP A 137 15.00 4.78 -1.92
CA ASP A 137 14.99 3.45 -1.33
C ASP A 137 13.77 2.61 -1.78
N ALA A 138 13.21 2.91 -2.95
CA ALA A 138 11.99 2.28 -3.47
C ALA A 138 12.02 0.75 -3.49
N GLU A 139 13.14 0.15 -3.91
CA GLU A 139 13.29 -1.32 -3.94
C GLU A 139 13.21 -1.93 -2.54
N THR A 140 13.85 -1.28 -1.57
CA THR A 140 13.83 -1.70 -0.16
C THR A 140 12.43 -1.59 0.42
N ARG A 141 11.71 -0.50 0.14
CA ARG A 141 10.32 -0.32 0.61
C ARG A 141 9.37 -1.33 -0.03
N GLN A 142 9.53 -1.61 -1.32
CA GLN A 142 8.76 -2.63 -2.03
C GLN A 142 8.99 -4.02 -1.44
N LEU A 143 10.24 -4.39 -1.17
CA LEU A 143 10.58 -5.63 -0.50
C LEU A 143 9.87 -5.75 0.86
N LYS A 144 9.94 -4.70 1.67
CA LYS A 144 9.26 -4.68 2.98
C LYS A 144 7.75 -4.78 2.86
N ALA A 145 7.14 -4.10 1.89
CA ALA A 145 5.71 -4.22 1.60
C ALA A 145 5.30 -5.66 1.26
N GLN A 146 6.06 -6.33 0.40
CA GLN A 146 5.81 -7.73 0.04
C GLN A 146 5.91 -8.66 1.26
N LEU A 147 6.98 -8.51 2.07
CA LEU A 147 7.18 -9.32 3.28
C LEU A 147 6.07 -9.05 4.33
N ALA A 148 5.74 -7.78 4.58
CA ALA A 148 4.69 -7.38 5.51
C ALA A 148 3.31 -7.91 5.10
N SER A 149 2.99 -7.84 3.80
CA SER A 149 1.75 -8.39 3.25
C SER A 149 1.66 -9.88 3.55
N LYS A 150 2.73 -10.64 3.27
CA LYS A 150 2.76 -12.08 3.55
C LYS A 150 2.64 -12.42 5.03
N ILE A 151 3.34 -11.68 5.90
CA ILE A 151 3.21 -11.82 7.36
C ILE A 151 1.76 -11.58 7.79
N THR A 152 1.13 -10.53 7.27
CA THR A 152 -0.26 -10.17 7.56
C THR A 152 -1.22 -11.29 7.18
N ASP A 153 -1.06 -11.84 5.98
CA ASP A 153 -1.91 -12.92 5.48
C ASP A 153 -1.81 -14.17 6.35
N ILE A 154 -0.60 -14.56 6.77
CA ILE A 154 -0.41 -15.74 7.61
C ILE A 154 -1.04 -15.53 8.99
N ILE A 155 -0.85 -14.36 9.60
CA ILE A 155 -1.48 -14.01 10.89
C ILE A 155 -3.01 -14.12 10.79
N LYS A 156 -3.60 -13.56 9.73
CA LYS A 156 -5.06 -13.63 9.46
C LYS A 156 -5.52 -15.07 9.29
N HIS A 157 -4.84 -15.87 8.47
CA HIS A 157 -5.22 -17.25 8.20
C HIS A 157 -5.09 -18.16 9.44
N LYS A 158 -4.08 -17.90 10.27
CA LYS A 158 -3.94 -18.57 11.58
C LYS A 158 -4.90 -18.04 12.64
N ARG A 159 -5.72 -17.04 12.32
CA ARG A 159 -6.70 -16.39 13.22
C ARG A 159 -6.06 -15.88 14.51
N MET A 160 -4.82 -15.43 14.43
CA MET A 160 -4.10 -14.93 15.59
C MET A 160 -4.56 -13.51 15.91
N THR A 161 -4.74 -13.23 17.19
CA THR A 161 -4.83 -11.85 17.67
C THR A 161 -3.48 -11.16 17.48
N GLN A 162 -3.50 -9.83 17.44
CA GLN A 162 -2.28 -9.06 17.32
C GLN A 162 -1.35 -9.24 18.53
N THR A 163 -1.90 -9.47 19.73
CA THR A 163 -1.11 -9.74 20.95
C THR A 163 -0.44 -11.11 20.88
N GLU A 164 -1.15 -12.15 20.43
CA GLU A 164 -0.56 -13.48 20.23
C GLU A 164 0.53 -13.46 19.15
N ALA A 165 0.25 -12.80 18.01
CA ALA A 165 1.23 -12.65 16.94
C ALA A 165 2.46 -11.88 17.41
N ALA A 166 2.30 -10.79 18.16
CA ALA A 166 3.42 -10.02 18.68
C ALA A 166 4.31 -10.87 19.61
N ARG A 167 3.70 -11.67 20.50
CA ARG A 167 4.40 -12.61 21.37
C ARG A 167 5.18 -13.66 20.57
N LEU A 168 4.54 -14.27 19.57
CA LEU A 168 5.19 -15.27 18.71
C LEU A 168 6.37 -14.68 17.93
N LEU A 169 6.20 -13.47 17.38
CA LEU A 169 7.18 -12.82 16.50
C LEU A 169 8.33 -12.15 17.28
N GLY A 170 8.30 -12.19 18.61
CA GLY A 170 9.31 -11.57 19.47
C GLY A 170 9.39 -10.06 19.31
N MET A 171 8.24 -9.37 19.20
CA MET A 171 8.17 -7.92 19.15
C MET A 171 6.99 -7.38 19.97
N THR A 172 6.99 -6.08 20.24
CA THR A 172 5.88 -5.44 20.96
C THR A 172 4.64 -5.37 20.07
N GLN A 173 3.44 -5.37 20.67
CA GLN A 173 2.19 -5.20 19.92
C GLN A 173 2.16 -3.89 19.11
N PRO A 174 2.62 -2.73 19.63
CA PRO A 174 2.72 -1.51 18.82
C PRO A 174 3.65 -1.67 17.60
N LYS A 175 4.82 -2.30 17.77
CA LYS A 175 5.75 -2.54 16.66
C LYS A 175 5.14 -3.43 15.58
N LEU A 176 4.41 -4.48 15.98
CA LEU A 176 3.65 -5.29 15.04
C LEU A 176 2.53 -4.47 14.38
N SER A 177 1.83 -3.59 15.11
CA SER A 177 0.82 -2.72 14.52
C SER A 177 1.36 -1.83 13.43
N HIS A 178 2.52 -1.22 13.67
CA HIS A 178 3.19 -0.35 12.72
C HIS A 178 3.58 -1.13 11.46
N LEU A 179 4.17 -2.32 11.64
CA LEU A 179 4.48 -3.24 10.56
C LEU A 179 3.27 -3.57 9.67
N LEU A 180 2.15 -3.96 10.29
CA LEU A 180 0.92 -4.35 9.58
C LEU A 180 0.24 -3.16 8.88
N ARG A 181 0.62 -1.92 9.21
CA ARG A 181 0.09 -0.68 8.64
C ARG A 181 1.02 -0.01 7.63
N GLY A 182 2.13 -0.64 7.27
CA GLY A 182 3.07 -0.08 6.29
C GLY A 182 4.15 0.81 6.90
N GLN A 183 4.17 1.01 8.23
CA GLN A 183 5.21 1.78 8.90
C GLN A 183 6.43 0.87 9.14
N PHE A 184 7.28 0.75 8.13
CA PHE A 184 8.41 -0.20 8.16
C PHE A 184 9.69 0.34 8.80
N ARG A 185 9.75 1.63 9.11
CA ARG A 185 10.93 2.25 9.74
C ARG A 185 11.25 1.56 11.07
N GLY A 186 12.53 1.27 11.30
CA GLY A 186 12.98 0.56 12.52
C GLY A 186 12.72 -0.95 12.54
N ILE A 187 12.27 -1.53 11.41
CA ILE A 187 12.17 -2.98 11.20
C ILE A 187 13.07 -3.35 10.03
N SER A 188 14.05 -4.22 10.27
CA SER A 188 14.92 -4.74 9.21
C SER A 188 14.23 -5.83 8.40
N GLU A 189 14.66 -5.99 7.16
CA GLU A 189 14.28 -7.07 6.26
C GLU A 189 14.60 -8.41 6.92
N THR A 190 15.76 -8.54 7.55
CA THR A 190 16.15 -9.73 8.33
C THR A 190 15.14 -10.06 9.42
N LYS A 191 14.63 -9.05 10.15
CA LYS A 191 13.59 -9.30 11.17
C LYS A 191 12.28 -9.76 10.54
N MET A 192 11.91 -9.24 9.37
CA MET A 192 10.72 -9.70 8.64
C MET A 192 10.88 -11.14 8.12
N LEU A 193 12.07 -11.50 7.62
CA LEU A 193 12.36 -12.88 7.22
C LEU A 193 12.32 -13.84 8.42
N GLU A 194 12.86 -13.44 9.57
CA GLU A 194 12.71 -14.18 10.83
C GLU A 194 11.24 -14.31 11.25
N CYS A 195 10.41 -13.28 11.04
CA CYS A 195 8.97 -13.39 11.32
C CYS A 195 8.32 -14.47 10.45
N LEU A 196 8.70 -14.58 9.16
CA LEU A 196 8.19 -15.62 8.28
C LEU A 196 8.60 -17.03 8.76
N THR A 197 9.84 -17.21 9.22
CA THR A 197 10.30 -18.50 9.78
C THR A 197 9.55 -18.86 11.06
N LEU A 198 9.36 -17.90 11.98
CA LEU A 198 8.56 -18.09 13.20
C LEU A 198 7.09 -18.40 12.90
N LEU A 199 6.57 -17.91 11.77
CA LEU A 199 5.22 -18.24 11.29
C LEU A 199 5.14 -19.60 10.57
N GLY A 200 6.25 -20.35 10.51
CA GLY A 200 6.31 -21.69 9.92
C GLY A 200 6.48 -21.67 8.40
N ARG A 201 7.13 -20.65 7.85
CA ARG A 201 7.50 -20.60 6.43
C ARG A 201 8.99 -20.85 6.28
N ASP A 202 9.35 -21.67 5.30
CA ASP A 202 10.74 -21.78 4.88
C ASP A 202 11.11 -20.55 4.03
N VAL A 203 12.25 -19.94 4.37
CA VAL A 203 12.83 -18.81 3.63
C VAL A 203 14.11 -19.30 2.96
N GLN A 204 14.14 -19.21 1.62
CA GLN A 204 15.31 -19.55 0.82
C GLN A 204 15.87 -18.29 0.17
N ILE A 205 17.17 -18.06 0.31
CA ILE A 205 17.89 -16.98 -0.38
C ILE A 205 18.72 -17.63 -1.50
N VAL A 206 18.41 -17.29 -2.74
CA VAL A 206 19.11 -17.80 -3.92
C VAL A 206 20.04 -16.73 -4.45
N ILE A 207 21.35 -16.99 -4.43
CA ILE A 207 22.36 -16.09 -4.99
C ILE A 207 22.66 -16.55 -6.43
N GLY A 208 22.21 -15.74 -7.40
CA GLY A 208 22.42 -16.01 -8.83
C GLY A 208 23.83 -15.67 -9.31
N LYS A 209 24.16 -16.13 -10.53
CA LYS A 209 25.42 -15.78 -11.20
C LYS A 209 25.49 -14.28 -11.50
N SER A 210 26.71 -13.74 -11.51
CA SER A 210 26.95 -12.37 -11.99
C SER A 210 26.49 -12.22 -13.44
N ARG A 211 25.85 -11.11 -13.76
CA ARG A 211 25.42 -10.78 -15.12
C ARG A 211 26.61 -10.25 -15.92
N ARG A 212 26.66 -10.56 -17.21
CA ARG A 212 27.67 -10.00 -18.14
C ARG A 212 27.56 -8.47 -18.27
N THR A 213 26.41 -7.89 -17.96
CA THR A 213 26.17 -6.44 -18.00
C THR A 213 26.56 -5.80 -16.66
N PRO A 214 27.13 -4.58 -16.65
CA PRO A 214 27.53 -3.87 -15.43
C PRO A 214 26.37 -3.34 -14.56
N LYS A 215 25.13 -3.80 -14.79
CA LYS A 215 23.98 -3.44 -13.95
C LYS A 215 24.03 -4.20 -12.63
N ALA A 216 23.61 -3.53 -11.56
CA ALA A 216 23.39 -4.15 -10.26
C ALA A 216 22.42 -5.35 -10.35
N GLY A 217 22.56 -6.30 -9.42
CA GLY A 217 21.62 -7.39 -9.24
C GLY A 217 20.25 -6.90 -8.78
N SER A 218 19.25 -7.80 -8.73
CA SER A 218 17.95 -7.51 -8.14
C SER A 218 17.65 -8.45 -6.98
N LEU A 219 16.95 -7.92 -5.98
CA LEU A 219 16.42 -8.69 -4.85
C LEU A 219 14.92 -8.87 -5.08
N ASN A 220 14.46 -10.11 -5.20
CA ASN A 220 13.07 -10.40 -5.50
C ASN A 220 12.55 -11.41 -4.47
N VAL A 221 11.30 -11.24 -4.05
CA VAL A 221 10.60 -12.22 -3.22
C VAL A 221 9.62 -12.99 -4.08
N ILE A 222 9.71 -14.31 -4.02
CA ILE A 222 8.79 -15.23 -4.70
C ILE A 222 8.05 -15.99 -3.61
N PHE A 223 6.73 -15.89 -3.61
CA PHE A 223 5.89 -16.65 -2.68
C PHE A 223 5.37 -17.90 -3.37
N SER A 224 5.63 -19.07 -2.77
CA SER A 224 5.01 -20.35 -3.09
C SER A 224 3.76 -20.63 -2.27
#